data_AF-A0AAU0XUJ4-F1
#
_entry.id   AF-A0AAU0XUJ4-F1
#
_cell.length_a   1.000
_cell.length_b   1.000
_cell.length_c   1.000
_cell.angle_alpha   90.00
_cell.angle_beta   90.00
_cell.angle_gamma   90.00
#
_symmetry.space_group_name_H-M   'P 1'
#
loop_
_entity.id
_entity.type
_entity.pdbx_description
1 polymer ?
#
loop_
_entity_poly.entity_id
_entity_poly.type
_entity_poly.pdbx_seq_one_letter_code
_entity_poly.pdbx_strand_id
1 'polypeptide(L)'
;MSFDLAVLAMDESADAATARAMFERCTSDNHDEGELDERVVGFYERLRSRFPDRPPYAAESPWMSTPLVIGIDHVIMNLSFSSRSDAALKAIEELAGEFRLVIWDPQSQDACLPGT
;
A
#
# COMPACT_ATOMS: atom_id res chain seq x y z
N MET A 1 -0.28 10.67 -15.82
CA MET A 1 -1.37 10.42 -14.84
C MET A 1 -0.81 9.53 -13.74
N SER A 2 -1.33 9.63 -12.53
CA SER A 2 -0.98 8.76 -11.39
C SER A 2 -2.25 8.33 -10.66
N PHE A 3 -2.11 7.32 -9.81
CA PHE A 3 -3.20 6.78 -9.00
C PHE A 3 -2.65 6.34 -7.64
N ASP A 4 -3.54 6.21 -6.66
CA ASP A 4 -3.17 5.84 -5.31
C ASP A 4 -3.51 4.38 -5.05
N LEU A 5 -2.74 3.74 -4.18
CA LEU A 5 -3.05 2.41 -3.70
C LEU A 5 -2.70 2.34 -2.22
N ALA A 6 -3.61 1.79 -1.42
CA ALA A 6 -3.38 1.59 0.00
C ALA A 6 -3.29 0.10 0.30
N VAL A 7 -2.31 -0.28 1.10
CA VAL A 7 -2.18 -1.61 1.69
C VAL A 7 -2.44 -1.48 3.17
N LEU A 8 -3.44 -2.21 3.66
CA LEU A 8 -4.03 -2.03 4.98
C LEU A 8 -3.91 -3.33 5.79
N ALA A 9 -3.42 -3.22 7.02
CA ALA A 9 -3.46 -4.29 8.01
C ALA A 9 -4.87 -4.37 8.61
N MET A 10 -5.68 -5.24 8.01
CA MET A 10 -7.05 -5.49 8.43
C MET A 10 -7.25 -6.94 8.83
N ASP A 11 -8.40 -7.21 9.43
CA ASP A 11 -8.92 -8.57 9.56
C ASP A 11 -9.24 -9.12 8.15
N GLU A 12 -9.05 -10.42 7.95
CA GLU A 12 -9.30 -11.09 6.67
C GLU A 12 -10.78 -11.06 6.25
N SER A 13 -11.70 -10.84 7.21
CA SER A 13 -13.12 -10.67 6.95
C SER A 13 -13.53 -9.21 6.68
N ALA A 14 -12.59 -8.27 6.56
CA ALA A 14 -12.91 -6.89 6.29
C ALA A 14 -13.61 -6.73 4.94
N ASP A 15 -14.65 -5.89 4.89
CA ASP A 15 -15.33 -5.53 3.65
C ASP A 15 -14.81 -4.20 3.07
N ALA A 16 -15.26 -3.87 1.85
CA ALA A 16 -14.87 -2.63 1.18
C ALA A 16 -15.25 -1.37 1.98
N ALA A 17 -16.36 -1.39 2.73
CA ALA A 17 -16.78 -0.27 3.56
C ALA A 17 -15.81 -0.05 4.74
N THR A 18 -15.35 -1.14 5.37
CA THR A 18 -14.37 -1.09 6.45
C THR A 18 -13.00 -0.64 5.93
N ALA A 19 -12.58 -1.14 4.75
CA ALA A 19 -11.32 -0.72 4.13
C ALA A 19 -11.32 0.76 3.78
N ARG A 20 -12.44 1.26 3.23
CA ARG A 20 -12.64 2.68 2.98
C ARG A 20 -12.54 3.51 4.26
N ALA A 21 -13.23 3.11 5.33
CA ALA A 21 -13.23 3.84 6.60
C ALA A 21 -11.82 3.90 7.21
N MET A 22 -11.06 2.80 7.12
CA MET A 22 -9.67 2.78 7.54
C MET A 22 -8.81 3.71 6.69
N PHE A 23 -8.93 3.67 5.36
CA PHE A 23 -8.19 4.57 4.47
C PHE A 23 -8.49 6.05 4.77
N GLU A 24 -9.76 6.42 4.94
CA GLU A 24 -10.15 7.79 5.29
C GLU A 24 -9.52 8.23 6.62
N ARG A 25 -9.51 7.35 7.65
CA ARG A 25 -8.80 7.60 8.91
C ARG A 25 -7.29 7.80 8.70
N CYS A 26 -6.65 6.92 7.94
CA CYS A 26 -5.21 6.97 7.67
C CYS A 26 -4.77 8.23 6.91
N THR A 27 -5.66 8.80 6.09
CA THR A 27 -5.42 10.07 5.37
C THR A 27 -5.82 11.33 6.16
N SER A 28 -6.40 11.17 7.35
CA SER A 28 -6.77 12.27 8.23
C SER A 28 -5.58 12.69 9.11
N ASP A 29 -5.55 13.94 9.58
CA ASP A 29 -4.45 14.48 10.41
C ASP A 29 -4.27 13.77 11.78
N ASN A 30 -5.15 12.83 12.14
CA ASN A 30 -5.05 12.05 13.36
C ASN A 30 -4.40 10.69 13.08
N HIS A 31 -3.08 10.63 13.21
CA HIS A 31 -2.36 9.35 13.23
C HIS A 31 -2.40 8.75 14.64
N ASP A 32 -2.95 7.55 14.76
CA ASP A 32 -2.92 6.81 16.02
C ASP A 32 -1.46 6.45 16.38
N GLU A 33 -1.04 6.77 17.60
CA GLU A 33 0.20 6.27 18.18
C GLU A 33 0.00 4.80 18.60
N GLY A 34 0.88 3.89 18.16
CA GLY A 34 0.72 2.47 18.44
C GLY A 34 1.92 1.62 18.01
N GLU A 35 1.82 0.32 18.29
CA GLU A 35 2.79 -0.67 17.83
C GLU A 35 2.65 -0.90 16.32
N LEU A 36 3.79 -1.03 15.63
CA LEU A 36 3.80 -1.32 14.20
C LEU A 36 3.29 -2.74 13.95
N ASP A 37 2.37 -2.90 13.00
CA ASP A 37 1.97 -4.22 12.53
C ASP A 37 3.13 -4.87 11.76
N GLU A 38 3.60 -6.02 12.24
CA GLU A 38 4.75 -6.73 11.65
C GLU A 38 4.52 -7.12 10.18
N ARG A 39 3.26 -7.32 9.76
CA ARG A 39 2.90 -7.61 8.37
C ARG A 39 3.16 -6.41 7.48
N VAL A 40 2.81 -5.21 7.95
CA VAL A 40 3.05 -3.93 7.25
C VAL A 40 4.54 -3.65 7.15
N VAL A 41 5.28 -3.88 8.24
CA VAL A 41 6.75 -3.77 8.25
C VAL A 41 7.33 -4.73 7.20
N GLY A 42 6.98 -6.02 7.25
CA GLY A 42 7.48 -7.02 6.31
C GLY A 42 7.15 -6.68 4.85
N PHE A 43 5.91 -6.24 4.59
CA PHE A 43 5.48 -5.77 3.28
C PHE A 43 6.34 -4.60 2.78
N TYR A 44 6.45 -3.54 3.58
CA TYR A 44 7.20 -2.34 3.20
C TYR A 44 8.68 -2.64 2.95
N GLU A 45 9.30 -3.46 3.81
CA GLU A 45 10.70 -3.82 3.66
C GLU A 45 10.99 -4.61 2.37
N ARG A 46 10.12 -5.55 2.01
CA ARG A 46 10.28 -6.30 0.77
C ARG A 46 9.97 -5.43 -0.45
N LEU A 47 8.94 -4.59 -0.39
CA LEU A 47 8.61 -3.68 -1.47
C LEU A 47 9.74 -2.71 -1.76
N ARG A 48 10.26 -2.01 -0.74
CA ARG A 48 11.34 -1.01 -0.89
C ARG A 48 12.67 -1.63 -1.33
N SER A 49 12.90 -2.91 -1.06
CA SER A 49 14.09 -3.63 -1.55
C SER A 49 14.09 -3.80 -3.07
N ARG A 50 12.89 -3.89 -3.68
CA ARG A 50 12.69 -4.05 -5.12
C ARG A 50 12.48 -2.69 -5.82
N PHE A 51 11.74 -1.80 -5.16
CA PHE A 51 11.36 -0.49 -5.68
C PHE A 51 11.66 0.60 -4.64
N PRO A 52 12.91 1.09 -4.57
CA PRO A 52 13.31 2.07 -3.58
C PRO A 52 12.47 3.36 -3.64
N ASP A 53 11.93 3.80 -2.51
CA ASP A 53 11.21 5.06 -2.36
C ASP A 53 12.07 6.17 -1.73
N ARG A 54 13.36 5.90 -1.56
CA ARG A 54 14.37 6.83 -1.06
C ARG A 54 15.59 6.88 -1.98
N PRO A 55 16.36 7.98 -2.00
CA PRO A 55 17.50 8.11 -2.89
C PRO A 55 18.57 7.02 -2.66
N PRO A 56 19.29 6.58 -3.71
CA PRO A 56 19.17 7.04 -5.10
C PRO A 56 17.96 6.43 -5.83
N TYR A 57 17.20 7.27 -6.54
CA TYR A 57 16.02 6.82 -7.29
C TYR A 57 16.41 6.21 -8.64
N ALA A 58 15.74 5.12 -9.01
CA ALA A 58 15.84 4.55 -10.35
C ALA A 58 15.12 5.44 -11.38
N ALA A 59 15.64 5.55 -12.60
CA ALA A 59 14.99 6.28 -13.69
C ALA A 59 13.59 5.71 -14.02
N GLU A 60 13.45 4.39 -13.88
CA GLU A 60 12.21 3.65 -14.08
C GLU A 60 11.40 3.49 -12.79
N SER A 61 11.54 4.41 -11.83
CA SER A 61 10.78 4.37 -10.58
C SER A 61 9.26 4.32 -10.86
N PRO A 62 8.51 3.41 -10.22
CA PRO A 62 7.06 3.37 -10.34
C PRO A 62 6.39 4.52 -9.58
N TRP A 63 7.11 5.09 -8.61
CA TRP A 63 6.59 6.08 -7.66
C TRP A 63 6.51 7.48 -8.26
N MET A 64 5.33 8.08 -8.18
CA MET A 64 5.08 9.47 -8.55
C MET A 64 5.13 10.41 -7.34
N SER A 65 5.07 9.86 -6.13
CA SER A 65 5.36 10.56 -4.87
C SER A 65 6.29 9.70 -4.02
N THR A 66 7.30 10.32 -3.43
CA THR A 66 8.25 9.68 -2.51
C THR A 66 8.59 10.63 -1.35
N PRO A 67 8.85 10.12 -0.14
CA PRO A 67 8.75 8.71 0.26
C PRO A 67 7.30 8.20 0.28
N LEU A 68 7.11 6.88 0.39
CA LEU A 68 5.78 6.31 0.60
C LEU A 68 5.23 6.78 1.96
N VAL A 69 3.90 6.87 2.09
CA VAL A 69 3.25 7.20 3.35
C VAL A 69 3.06 5.91 4.13
N ILE A 70 3.62 5.84 5.34
CA ILE A 70 3.64 4.62 6.15
C ILE A 70 3.13 4.98 7.53
N GLY A 71 2.12 4.24 7.99
CA GLY A 71 1.64 4.29 9.35
C GLY A 71 1.90 2.97 10.08
N ILE A 72 1.32 2.85 11.28
CA ILE A 72 1.44 1.65 12.10
C ILE A 72 0.78 0.42 11.47
N ASP A 73 -0.22 0.64 10.62
CA ASP A 73 -1.13 -0.38 10.08
C ASP A 73 -1.37 -0.22 8.57
N HIS A 74 -0.60 0.63 7.88
CA HIS A 74 -0.80 0.86 6.45
C HIS A 74 0.43 1.35 5.70
N VAL A 75 0.41 1.14 4.38
CA VAL A 75 1.28 1.80 3.41
C VAL A 75 0.41 2.39 2.30
N ILE A 76 0.54 3.69 2.05
CA ILE A 76 -0.12 4.39 0.95
C ILE A 76 0.94 4.78 -0.09
N MET A 77 0.63 4.48 -1.35
CA MET A 77 1.53 4.60 -2.48
C MET A 77 0.88 5.43 -3.58
N ASN A 78 1.66 6.28 -4.26
CA ASN A 78 1.24 6.97 -5.47
C ASN A 78 2.05 6.45 -6.67
N LEU A 79 1.38 5.76 -7.59
CA LEU A 79 2.01 5.09 -8.73
C LEU A 79 1.77 5.87 -10.03
N SER A 80 2.71 5.74 -10.98
CA SER A 80 2.50 6.25 -12.33
C SER A 80 1.49 5.37 -13.09
N PHE A 81 0.60 5.98 -13.87
CA PHE A 81 -0.24 5.25 -14.81
C PHE A 81 0.55 5.01 -16.11
N SER A 82 1.52 4.08 -16.04
CA SER A 82 2.38 3.67 -17.15
C SER A 82 2.96 2.28 -16.90
N SER A 83 3.52 1.64 -17.93
CA SER A 83 4.13 0.31 -17.83
C SER A 83 5.28 0.19 -16.83
N ARG A 84 5.84 1.33 -16.38
CA ARG A 84 6.84 1.37 -15.30
C ARG A 84 6.28 0.86 -13.96
N SER A 85 4.96 0.92 -13.79
CA SER A 85 4.29 0.47 -12.57
C SER A 85 3.85 -1.00 -12.61
N ASP A 86 3.87 -1.67 -13.77
CA ASP A 86 3.34 -3.04 -13.91
C ASP A 86 4.05 -4.03 -12.99
N ALA A 87 5.38 -3.94 -12.92
CA ALA A 87 6.18 -4.79 -12.03
C ALA A 87 5.92 -4.49 -10.54
N ALA A 88 5.66 -3.22 -10.20
CA ALA A 88 5.36 -2.81 -8.84
C ALA A 88 3.97 -3.26 -8.42
N LEU A 89 2.96 -3.11 -9.27
CA LEU A 89 1.59 -3.58 -9.04
C LEU A 89 1.56 -5.08 -8.75
N LYS A 90 2.20 -5.88 -9.62
CA LYS A 90 2.29 -7.32 -9.41
C LYS A 90 2.97 -7.68 -8.08
N ALA A 91 4.06 -6.98 -7.74
CA ALA A 91 4.74 -7.22 -6.47
C ALA A 91 3.88 -6.79 -5.26
N ILE A 92 3.08 -5.73 -5.38
CA ILE A 92 2.16 -5.29 -4.33
C ILE A 92 1.09 -6.37 -4.10
N GLU A 93 0.46 -6.88 -5.15
CA GLU A 93 -0.53 -7.96 -5.08
C GLU A 93 0.06 -9.23 -4.44
N GLU A 94 1.22 -9.68 -4.91
CA GLU A 94 1.91 -10.86 -4.38
C GLU A 94 2.28 -10.71 -2.90
N LEU A 95 2.88 -9.57 -2.52
CA LEU A 95 3.30 -9.32 -1.14
C LEU A 95 2.10 -9.12 -0.22
N ALA A 96 1.04 -8.43 -0.67
CA ALA A 96 -0.16 -8.26 0.12
C ALA A 96 -0.82 -9.61 0.42
N GLY A 97 -0.89 -10.52 -0.56
CA GLY A 97 -1.34 -11.90 -0.35
C GLY A 97 -0.45 -12.64 0.64
N GLU A 98 0.88 -12.56 0.49
CA GLU A 98 1.83 -13.24 1.36
C GLU A 98 1.74 -12.78 2.82
N PHE A 99 1.61 -11.47 3.03
CA PHE A 99 1.51 -10.87 4.37
C PHE A 99 0.08 -10.77 4.90
N ARG A 100 -0.92 -11.28 4.16
CA ARG A 100 -2.34 -11.21 4.52
C ARG A 100 -2.82 -9.78 4.80
N LEU A 101 -2.56 -8.91 3.83
CA LEU A 101 -2.95 -7.49 3.85
C LEU A 101 -4.02 -7.23 2.80
N VAL A 102 -4.88 -6.26 3.07
CA VAL A 102 -5.93 -5.83 2.15
C VAL A 102 -5.38 -4.73 1.25
N ILE A 103 -5.65 -4.82 -0.06
CA ILE A 103 -5.39 -3.74 -0.99
C ILE A 103 -6.68 -2.95 -1.18
N TRP A 104 -6.61 -1.64 -0.99
CA TRP A 104 -7.70 -0.70 -1.25
C TRP A 104 -7.33 0.22 -2.42
N ASP A 105 -8.18 0.24 -3.44
CA ASP A 105 -8.11 1.16 -4.57
C ASP A 105 -9.16 2.28 -4.40
N PRO A 106 -8.75 3.50 -4.01
CA PRO A 106 -9.67 4.61 -3.81
C PRO A 106 -10.29 5.14 -5.11
N GLN A 107 -9.73 4.82 -6.28
CA GLN A 107 -10.28 5.23 -7.58
C GLN A 107 -11.46 4.35 -8.01
N SER A 108 -11.37 3.03 -7.81
CA SER A 108 -12.48 2.10 -8.09
C SER A 108 -13.43 1.92 -6.91
N GLN A 109 -13.01 2.28 -5.69
CA GLN A 109 -13.70 2.00 -4.43
C GLN A 109 -13.81 0.50 -4.13
N ASP A 110 -12.85 -0.28 -4.61
CA ASP A 110 -12.80 -1.72 -4.42
C ASP A 110 -11.68 -2.14 -3.46
N ALA A 111 -11.96 -3.22 -2.71
CA ALA A 111 -11.00 -3.88 -1.84
C ALA A 111 -10.65 -5.26 -2.40
N CYS A 112 -9.36 -5.54 -2.58
CA CYS A 112 -8.85 -6.87 -2.85
C CYS A 112 -8.39 -7.49 -1.51
N LEU A 113 -9.12 -8.51 -1.07
CA LEU A 113 -8.82 -9.24 0.14
C LEU A 113 -7.67 -10.23 -0.10
N PRO A 114 -6.84 -10.51 0.92
CA PRO A 114 -5.82 -11.54 0.81
C PRO A 114 -6.49 -12.87 0.46
N GLY A 115 -5.98 -13.55 -0.56
CA GLY A 115 -6.57 -14.79 -1.08
C GLY A 115 -6.85 -15.82 0.02
N THR A 116 -8.04 -16.42 -0.03
CA THR A 116 -8.44 -17.54 0.83
C THR A 116 -7.71 -18.83 0.50
#